data_AF-A0A139NNY2-F1
#
_entry.id   AF-A0A139NNY2-F1
#
_cell.length_a   1.000
_cell.length_b   1.000
_cell.length_c   1.000
_cell.angle_alpha   90.00
_cell.angle_beta   90.00
_cell.angle_gamma   90.00
#
_symmetry.space_group_name_H-M   'P 1'
#
loop_
_entity.id
_entity.type
_entity.pdbx_description
1 polymer ?
#
loop_
_entity_poly.entity_id
_entity_poly.type
_entity_poly.pdbx_seq_one_letter_code
_entity_poly.pdbx_strand_id
1 'polypeptide(L)'
;MVFGSKCLYFDQAVMLGDQATYSGDAVFSTVKLYVPRQWAVDYVGDKILSSIKIVGAPTTSEKQLLVTGDLVFSSMEIHYI
;
A
#
# COMPACT_ATOMS: atom_id res chain seq x y z
N MET A 1 -2.35 13.53 -2.23
CA MET A 1 -2.98 13.58 -3.58
C MET A 1 -4.46 13.88 -3.40
N VAL A 2 -5.05 14.78 -4.20
CA VAL A 2 -6.41 15.31 -3.93
C VAL A 2 -7.49 14.76 -4.86
N PHE A 3 -7.15 14.43 -6.10
CA PHE A 3 -8.01 13.68 -7.03
C PHE A 3 -7.09 12.94 -8.00
N GLY A 4 -7.39 11.67 -8.26
CA GLY A 4 -6.68 10.88 -9.26
C GLY A 4 -6.54 9.42 -8.91
N SER A 5 -5.81 8.71 -9.75
CA SER A 5 -5.48 7.30 -9.53
C SER A 5 -3.97 7.12 -9.57
N LYS A 6 -3.43 6.44 -8.57
CA LYS A 6 -2.01 6.15 -8.46
C LYS A 6 -1.80 4.64 -8.44
N CYS A 7 -0.94 4.15 -9.31
CA CYS A 7 -0.52 2.74 -9.32
C CYS A 7 0.98 2.70 -9.02
N LEU A 8 1.35 1.96 -7.97
CA LEU A 8 2.73 1.72 -7.59
C LEU A 8 3.06 0.26 -7.80
N TYR A 9 4.15 -0.01 -8.51
CA TYR A 9 4.66 -1.36 -8.74
C TYR A 9 5.99 -1.50 -8.04
N PHE A 10 6.05 -2.41 -7.07
CA PHE A 10 7.28 -2.83 -6.40
C PHE A 10 7.80 -4.14 -7.01
N ASP A 11 7.67 -4.28 -8.33
CA ASP A 11 8.18 -5.44 -9.06
C ASP A 11 9.71 -5.43 -9.06
N GLN A 12 10.31 -6.58 -8.75
CA GLN A 12 11.77 -6.75 -8.53
C GLN A 12 12.42 -5.76 -7.57
N ALA A 13 11.65 -5.11 -6.69
CA ALA A 13 12.19 -4.18 -5.72
C ALA A 13 12.98 -4.94 -4.64
N VAL A 14 14.24 -4.54 -4.43
CA VAL A 14 15.08 -5.09 -3.36
C VAL A 14 15.12 -4.09 -2.22
N MET A 15 14.45 -4.43 -1.12
CA MET A 15 14.61 -3.72 0.15
C MET A 15 15.98 -4.03 0.74
N LEU A 16 16.82 -3.00 0.89
CA LEU A 16 18.07 -3.06 1.65
C LEU A 16 17.73 -2.90 3.15
N GLY A 17 17.18 -3.96 3.75
CA GLY A 17 16.73 -3.98 5.14
C GLY A 17 15.44 -4.78 5.32
N ASP A 18 14.92 -4.76 6.55
CA ASP A 18 13.73 -5.53 6.94
C ASP A 18 12.43 -4.74 6.77
N GLN A 19 12.51 -3.40 6.63
CA GLN A 19 11.33 -2.55 6.49
C GLN A 19 11.55 -1.40 5.49
N ALA A 20 10.52 -1.09 4.70
CA ALA A 20 10.42 0.16 3.97
C ALA A 20 9.13 0.90 4.32
N THR A 21 9.14 2.22 4.12
CA THR A 21 7.98 3.07 4.39
C THR A 21 7.56 3.80 3.12
N TYR A 22 6.28 3.71 2.78
CA TYR A 22 5.65 4.53 1.75
C TYR A 22 4.65 5.47 2.42
N SER A 23 4.86 6.78 2.32
CA SER A 23 3.96 7.78 2.89
C SER A 23 3.26 8.58 1.81
N GLY A 24 1.95 8.77 1.94
CA GLY A 24 1.22 9.70 1.11
C GLY A 24 -0.29 9.71 1.35
N ASP A 25 -0.82 10.90 1.58
CA ASP A 25 -2.26 11.10 1.77
C ASP A 25 -3.02 10.97 0.44
N ALA A 26 -4.24 10.47 0.50
CA ALA A 26 -5.16 10.39 -0.62
C ALA A 26 -6.55 10.88 -0.22
N VAL A 27 -7.03 11.88 -0.94
CA VAL A 27 -8.39 12.42 -0.84
C VAL A 27 -9.07 12.15 -2.19
N PHE A 28 -10.33 11.72 -2.21
CA PHE A 28 -11.12 11.42 -3.43
C PHE A 28 -10.36 10.69 -4.54
N SER A 29 -9.56 9.68 -4.15
CA SER A 29 -8.59 9.06 -5.05
C SER A 29 -8.54 7.54 -4.91
N THR A 30 -7.92 6.89 -5.89
CA THR A 30 -7.66 5.45 -5.85
C THR A 30 -6.15 5.19 -5.84
N VAL A 31 -5.70 4.36 -4.91
CA VAL A 31 -4.30 3.93 -4.81
C VAL A 31 -4.20 2.43 -5.00
N LYS A 32 -3.44 1.98 -5.98
CA LYS A 32 -3.16 0.56 -6.20
C LYS A 32 -1.68 0.29 -5.92
N LEU A 33 -1.40 -0.61 -5.00
CA LEU A 33 -0.07 -1.09 -4.68
C LEU A 33 0.08 -2.52 -5.18
N TYR A 34 1.10 -2.77 -5.99
CA TYR A 34 1.52 -4.11 -6.39
C TYR A 34 2.80 -4.42 -5.66
N VAL A 35 2.74 -5.37 -4.73
CA VAL A 35 3.82 -5.70 -3.80
C VAL A 35 4.25 -7.14 -3.96
N PRO A 36 5.55 -7.45 -3.83
CA PRO A 36 6.02 -8.83 -3.80
C PRO A 36 5.40 -9.60 -2.65
N ARG A 37 5.02 -10.86 -2.87
CA ARG A 37 4.49 -11.78 -1.83
C ARG A 37 5.40 -12.02 -0.63
N GLN A 38 6.68 -11.70 -0.75
CA GLN A 38 7.69 -11.79 0.31
C GLN A 38 7.64 -10.63 1.32
N TRP A 39 6.80 -9.61 1.06
CA TRP A 39 6.63 -8.47 1.93
C TRP A 39 5.28 -8.52 2.64
N ALA A 40 5.25 -8.22 3.93
CA ALA A 40 4.02 -7.93 4.64
C ALA A 40 3.68 -6.44 4.48
N VAL A 41 2.42 -6.12 4.17
CA VAL A 41 1.98 -4.72 4.08
C VAL A 41 1.15 -4.35 5.30
N ASP A 42 1.62 -3.34 6.02
CA ASP A 42 0.91 -2.73 7.15
C ASP A 42 0.48 -1.32 6.76
N TYR A 43 -0.72 -0.91 7.18
CA TYR A 43 -1.25 0.43 6.93
C TYR A 43 -1.47 1.16 8.25
N VAL A 44 -0.96 2.40 8.33
CA VAL A 44 -1.11 3.29 9.49
C VAL A 44 -1.53 4.68 9.02
N GLY A 45 -2.75 5.07 9.36
CA GLY A 45 -3.29 6.39 9.03
C GLY A 45 -4.80 6.42 9.22
N ASP A 46 -5.39 7.61 9.12
CA ASP A 46 -6.83 7.73 9.27
C ASP A 46 -7.57 7.29 8.01
N LYS A 47 -8.73 6.67 8.21
CA LYS A 47 -9.63 6.25 7.12
C LYS A 47 -11.01 6.85 7.32
N ILE A 48 -11.30 7.90 6.56
CA ILE A 48 -12.61 8.56 6.55
C ILE A 48 -13.32 8.14 5.26
N LEU A 49 -14.43 7.40 5.40
CA LEU A 49 -15.28 6.96 4.29
C LEU A 49 -14.48 6.34 3.12
N SER A 50 -13.47 5.55 3.49
CA SER A 50 -12.49 4.99 2.58
C SER A 50 -12.37 3.48 2.76
N SER A 51 -11.91 2.77 1.73
CA SER A 51 -11.75 1.31 1.74
C SER A 51 -10.30 0.91 1.49
N ILE A 52 -9.86 -0.16 2.16
CA ILE A 52 -8.61 -0.86 1.82
C ILE A 52 -9.01 -2.28 1.46
N LYS A 53 -8.62 -2.72 0.28
CA LYS A 53 -8.82 -4.08 -0.21
C LYS A 53 -7.47 -4.74 -0.39
N ILE A 54 -7.33 -5.95 0.12
CA ILE A 54 -6.14 -6.77 -0.08
C ILE A 54 -6.52 -7.92 -1.00
N VAL A 55 -5.73 -8.13 -2.05
CA VAL A 55 -5.91 -9.17 -3.06
C VAL A 55 -4.69 -10.06 -3.04
N GLY A 56 -4.92 -11.34 -2.74
CA GLY A 56 -3.86 -12.32 -2.51
C GLY A 56 -3.43 -12.38 -1.03
N ALA A 57 -2.30 -13.04 -0.78
CA ALA A 57 -1.72 -13.17 0.55
C ALA A 57 -0.19 -13.21 0.46
N PRO A 58 0.52 -12.68 1.48
CA PRO A 58 1.96 -12.85 1.56
C PRO A 58 2.30 -14.34 1.73
N THR A 59 3.36 -14.78 1.07
CA THR A 59 3.87 -16.16 1.15
C THR A 59 4.90 -16.28 2.28
N THR A 60 5.61 -15.18 2.56
CA THR A 60 6.61 -15.09 3.63
C THR A 60 6.63 -13.64 4.11
N SER A 61 6.81 -13.42 5.42
CA SER A 61 6.84 -12.08 6.01
C SER A 61 8.28 -11.68 6.37
N GLU A 62 9.23 -11.89 5.45
CA GLU A 62 10.64 -11.57 5.73
C GLU A 62 10.88 -10.06 5.79
N LYS A 63 10.08 -9.28 5.04
CA LYS A 63 10.20 -7.82 5.02
C LYS A 63 8.85 -7.15 5.18
N GLN A 64 8.84 -5.92 5.66
CA GLN A 64 7.62 -5.16 5.92
C GLN A 64 7.57 -3.87 5.10
N LEU A 65 6.45 -3.62 4.45
CA LEU A 65 6.14 -2.34 3.83
C LEU A 65 5.10 -1.62 4.69
N LEU A 66 5.54 -0.58 5.38
CA LEU A 66 4.67 0.30 6.14
C LEU A 66 4.12 1.39 5.22
N VAL A 67 2.82 1.36 4.99
CA VAL A 67 2.10 2.40 4.27
C VAL A 67 1.53 3.38 5.28
N THR A 68 1.91 4.66 5.16
CA THR A 68 1.38 5.73 6.01
C THR A 68 0.68 6.82 5.23
N GLY A 69 -0.30 7.46 5.86
CA GLY A 69 -1.01 8.60 5.30
C GLY A 69 -2.52 8.44 5.37
N ASP A 70 -3.22 9.55 5.22
CA ASP A 70 -4.66 9.59 5.45
C ASP A 70 -5.45 9.31 4.18
N LEU A 71 -6.48 8.47 4.31
CA LEU A 71 -7.41 8.12 3.24
C LEU A 71 -8.76 8.75 3.52
N VAL A 72 -9.17 9.69 2.67
CA VAL A 72 -10.45 10.40 2.77
C VAL A 72 -11.23 10.22 1.48
N PHE A 73 -12.44 9.66 1.54
CA PHE A 73 -13.27 9.30 0.38
C PHE A 73 -12.49 8.58 -0.73
N SER A 74 -11.59 7.68 -0.34
CA SER A 74 -10.61 7.06 -1.23
C SER A 74 -10.66 5.54 -1.16
N SER A 75 -10.12 4.89 -2.18
CA SER A 75 -9.94 3.43 -2.20
C SER A 75 -8.47 3.07 -2.34
N MET A 76 -8.01 2.13 -1.53
CA MET A 76 -6.69 1.55 -1.66
C MET A 76 -6.80 0.05 -1.94
N GLU A 77 -6.07 -0.43 -2.93
CA GLU A 77 -5.99 -1.84 -3.28
C GLU A 77 -4.54 -2.30 -3.19
N ILE A 78 -4.28 -3.35 -2.41
CA ILE A 78 -2.97 -3.98 -2.28
C ILE A 78 -3.05 -5.32 -2.98
N HIS A 79 -2.27 -5.50 -4.04
CA HIS A 79 -2.20 -6.71 -4.86
C HIS A 79 -0.85 -7.39 -4.62
N TYR A 80 -0.89 -8.59 -4.04
CA TYR A 80 0.30 -9.42 -3.90
C TYR A 80 0.60 -10.11 -5.23
N ILE A 81 1.74 -9.77 -5.82
CA ILE A 81 2.26 -10.38 -7.06
C ILE A 81 3.36 -11.38 -6.74
#